data_AF-A0A933NQM8-F1
#
_entry.id   AF-A0A933NQM8-F1
#
_cell.length_a   1.000
_cell.length_b   1.000
_cell.length_c   1.000
_cell.angle_alpha   90.00
_cell.angle_beta   90.00
_cell.angle_gamma   90.00
#
_symmetry.space_group_name_H-M   'P 1'
#
loop_
_entity.id
_entity.type
_entity.pdbx_description
1 polymer ?
#
loop_
_entity_poly.entity_id
_entity_poly.type
_entity_poly.pdbx_seq_one_letter_code
_entity_poly.pdbx_strand_id
1 'polypeptide(L)' 'MPAHVHETPGVASHNVPVAKLVPFRPVATRRVLGGWQGQVVIPDDFNELPAEVAAAFAGERT' A
#
# COMPACT_ATOMS: atom_id res chain seq x y z
N MET A 1 20.95 8.62 -28.16
CA MET A 1 20.15 7.62 -27.42
C MET A 1 18.80 7.53 -28.10
N PRO A 2 18.48 6.48 -28.89
CA PRO A 2 17.17 6.41 -29.54
C PRO A 2 16.10 5.97 -28.52
N ALA A 3 14.90 6.53 -28.64
CA ALA A 3 13.75 6.17 -27.80
C ALA A 3 13.28 4.75 -28.16
N HIS A 4 13.24 3.85 -27.18
CA HIS A 4 12.64 2.53 -27.34
C HIS A 4 11.13 2.69 -27.54
N VAL A 5 10.62 2.19 -28.68
CA VAL A 5 9.19 2.09 -28.96
C VAL A 5 8.63 0.97 -28.09
N HIS A 6 7.87 1.32 -27.06
CA HIS A 6 7.15 0.35 -26.25
C HIS A 6 5.79 0.06 -26.90
N GLU A 7 5.67 -1.09 -27.55
CA GLU A 7 4.36 -1.62 -27.94
C GLU A 7 3.50 -1.82 -26.69
N THR A 8 2.22 -1.43 -26.75
CA THR A 8 1.33 -1.59 -25.59
C THR A 8 0.40 -2.78 -25.76
N PRO A 9 0.41 -3.76 -24.84
CA PRO A 9 -0.44 -4.92 -24.93
C PRO A 9 -1.93 -4.56 -24.80
N GLY A 10 -2.80 -5.32 -25.47
CA GLY A 10 -4.24 -5.20 -25.37
C GLY A 10 -4.81 -6.00 -24.18
N VAL A 11 -5.99 -5.61 -23.71
CA VAL A 11 -6.81 -6.44 -22.80
C VAL A 11 -7.93 -7.09 -23.60
N ALA A 12 -8.17 -8.37 -23.35
CA ALA A 12 -9.22 -9.15 -23.99
C ALA A 12 -10.15 -9.78 -22.96
N SER A 13 -11.44 -9.87 -23.30
CA SER A 13 -12.45 -10.66 -22.59
C SER A 13 -13.00 -11.68 -23.55
N HIS A 14 -12.99 -12.98 -23.19
CA HIS A 14 -13.43 -14.06 -24.09
C HIS A 14 -12.77 -14.01 -25.49
N ASN A 15 -11.46 -13.74 -25.56
CA ASN A 15 -10.69 -13.55 -26.79
C ASN A 15 -11.13 -12.38 -27.70
N VAL A 16 -12.00 -11.49 -27.21
CA VAL A 16 -12.35 -10.24 -27.91
C VAL A 16 -11.49 -9.11 -27.32
N PRO A 17 -10.69 -8.39 -28.14
CA PRO A 17 -9.97 -7.21 -27.68
C PRO A 17 -10.96 -6.12 -27.27
N VAL A 18 -10.95 -5.72 -26.00
CA VAL A 18 -11.92 -4.76 -25.45
C VAL A 18 -11.29 -3.44 -25.02
N ALA A 19 -9.97 -3.37 -24.87
CA ALA A 19 -9.25 -2.11 -24.71
C ALA A 19 -7.75 -2.25 -25.01
N LYS A 20 -7.11 -1.11 -25.26
CA LYS A 20 -5.65 -0.97 -25.38
C LYS A 20 -5.10 -0.51 -24.04
N LEU A 21 -4.12 -1.21 -23.48
CA LEU A 21 -3.39 -0.66 -22.34
C LEU A 21 -2.56 0.51 -22.85
N VAL A 22 -2.41 1.55 -22.04
CA VAL A 22 -1.47 2.64 -22.29
C VAL A 22 -0.67 2.83 -21.00
N PRO A 23 0.62 3.21 -21.07
CA PRO A 23 1.39 3.46 -19.86
C PRO A 23 0.72 4.57 -19.04
N PHE A 24 0.14 4.19 -17.90
CA PHE A 24 -0.43 5.15 -16.97
C PHE A 24 0.70 5.80 -16.18
N ARG A 25 0.87 7.11 -16.35
CA ARG A 25 1.77 7.92 -15.53
C ARG A 25 0.94 8.72 -14.55
N PRO A 26 0.68 8.22 -13.33
CA PRO A 26 0.00 9.02 -12.33
C PRO A 26 0.86 10.25 -12.04
N VAL A 27 0.24 11.43 -12.07
CA VAL A 27 0.83 12.61 -11.44
C VAL A 27 0.73 12.36 -9.94
N ALA A 28 1.78 11.80 -9.35
CA ALA A 28 1.85 11.61 -7.92
C ALA A 28 1.96 12.99 -7.27
N THR A 29 0.84 13.52 -6.78
CA THR A 29 0.87 14.71 -5.92
C THR A 29 1.75 14.38 -4.72
N ARG A 30 2.77 15.22 -4.47
CA ARG A 30 3.65 15.07 -3.32
C ARG A 30 2.80 15.06 -2.05
N ARG A 31 2.83 13.96 -1.30
CA ARG A 31 2.18 13.89 0.01
C ARG A 31 2.88 14.87 0.96
N VAL A 32 2.08 15.66 1.67
CA VAL A 32 2.55 16.45 2.81
C VAL A 32 2.55 15.52 4.02
N LEU A 33 3.72 15.29 4.60
CA LEU A 33 3.89 14.47 5.79
C LEU A 33 3.66 15.31 7.06
N GLY A 34 3.47 14.66 8.21
CA GLY A 34 3.40 15.36 9.50
C GLY A 34 2.04 15.95 9.85
N GLY A 35 0.96 15.63 9.13
CA GLY A 35 -0.39 16.13 9.44
C GLY A 35 -0.91 15.81 10.85
N TRP A 36 -0.28 14.84 11.53
CA TRP A 36 -0.61 14.40 12.89
C TRP A 36 0.38 14.92 13.95
N GLN A 37 1.34 15.76 13.57
CA GLN A 37 2.34 16.27 14.51
C GLN A 37 1.67 17.04 15.66
N GLY A 38 1.95 16.65 16.90
CA GLY A 38 1.37 17.25 18.09
C GLY A 38 -0.09 16.87 18.37
N GLN A 39 -0.72 16.05 17.52
CA GLN A 39 -2.08 15.54 17.71
C GLN A 39 -2.10 14.12 18.27
N VAL A 40 -0.95 13.44 18.26
CA VAL A 40 -0.79 12.08 18.79
C VAL A 40 -0.11 12.16 20.13
N VAL A 41 -0.77 11.61 21.15
CA VAL A 41 -0.17 11.33 22.45
C VAL A 41 0.23 9.86 22.45
N ILE A 42 1.52 9.59 22.64
CA ILE A 42 2.03 8.22 22.82
C ILE A 42 2.06 7.98 24.33
N PRO A 43 1.35 6.97 24.84
CA PRO A 43 1.44 6.57 26.24
C PRO A 43 2.85 6.14 26.63
N ASP A 44 3.24 6.33 27.89
CA ASP A 44 4.58 5.96 28.39
C ASP A 44 4.83 4.44 28.30
N ASP A 45 3.76 3.65 28.38
CA ASP A 45 3.74 2.19 28.33
C ASP A 45 3.54 1.64 26.90
N PHE A 46 3.63 2.46 25.85
CA PHE A 46 3.34 2.03 24.48
C PHE A 46 4.12 0.78 24.01
N ASN A 47 5.35 0.61 24.50
CA ASN A 47 6.19 -0.53 24.15
C ASN A 47 6.01 -1.74 25.09
N GLU A 48 5.17 -1.62 26.12
CA GLU A 48 4.85 -2.73 27.01
C GLU A 48 3.77 -3.59 26.37
N LEU A 49 4.01 -4.90 26.33
CA LEU A 49 3.06 -5.86 25.78
C LEU A 49 2.15 -6.40 26.91
N PRO A 50 0.83 -6.15 26.88
CA PRO A 50 -0.07 -6.70 27.89
C PRO A 50 -0.07 -8.23 27.90
N ALA A 51 -0.06 -8.83 29.09
CA ALA A 51 0.03 -10.28 29.25
C ALA A 51 -1.09 -11.04 28.54
N GLU A 52 -2.29 -10.46 28.50
CA GLU A 52 -3.44 -11.05 27.80
C GLU A 52 -3.26 -11.11 26.28
N VAL A 53 -2.57 -10.12 25.70
CA VAL A 53 -2.24 -10.07 24.28
C VAL A 53 -1.12 -11.06 24.01
N ALA A 54 -0.10 -11.11 24.86
CA ALA A 54 0.98 -12.09 24.77
C ALA A 54 0.44 -13.54 24.80
N ALA A 55 -0.45 -13.87 25.74
CA ALA A 55 -1.07 -15.19 25.84
C ALA A 55 -1.89 -15.57 24.59
N ALA A 56 -2.59 -14.59 23.98
CA ALA A 56 -3.32 -14.82 22.74
C ALA A 56 -2.38 -15.15 21.56
N PHE A 57 -1.24 -14.44 21.45
CA PHE A 57 -0.23 -14.73 20.41
C PHE A 57 0.54 -16.02 20.67
N ALA A 58 0.76 -16.39 21.93
CA ALA A 58 1.42 -17.64 22.32
C ALA A 58 0.52 -18.88 22.17
N GLY A 59 -0.78 -18.70 21.89
CA GLY A 59 -1.74 -19.80 21.81
C GLY A 59 -2.13 -20.39 23.18
N GLU A 60 -1.88 -19.67 24.26
CA GLU A 60 -2.20 -20.07 25.64
C GLU A 60 -3.67 -19.83 26.01
N ARG A 61 -4.42 -19.22 25.10
CA ARG A 61 -5.85 -18.97 25.21
C ARG A 61 -6.57 -19.67 24.05
N THR A 62 -6.70 -20.99 24.15
CA THR A 62 -7.58 -21.84 23.30
C THR A 62 -8.87 -22.18 24.01
#